data_AF-A0A931A7D4-F1
#
_entry.id   AF-A0A931A7D4-F1
#
_cell.length_a   1.000
_cell.length_b   1.000
_cell.length_c   1.000
_cell.angle_alpha   90.00
_cell.angle_beta   90.00
_cell.angle_gamma   90.00
#
_symmetry.space_group_name_H-M   'P 1'
#
loop_
_entity.id
_entity.type
_entity.pdbx_description
1 polymer ?
#
loop_
_entity_poly.entity_id
_entity_poly.type
_entity_poly.pdbx_seq_one_letter_code
_entity_poly.pdbx_strand_id
1 'polypeptide(L)' 'GGSAGGGYGLMGMRERAELLGGTLSAGEQGGAFLVHLKVPS' A
#
# COMPACT_ATOMS: atom_id res chain seq x y z
N GLY A 1 -2.74 13.95 -17.28
CA GLY A 1 -2.09 12.75 -16.75
C GLY A 1 -1.50 13.12 -15.42
N GLY A 2 -2.11 12.69 -14.31
CA GLY A 2 -1.63 13.04 -12.98
C GLY A 2 -0.24 12.45 -12.80
N SER A 3 0.75 13.31 -12.58
CA SER A 3 2.05 12.87 -12.10
C SER A 3 1.81 12.10 -10.81
N ALA A 4 1.94 10.78 -10.87
CA ALA A 4 2.13 9.97 -9.68
C ALA A 4 3.31 10.62 -8.96
N GLY A 5 3.04 11.33 -7.86
CA GLY A 5 4.09 11.74 -6.95
C GLY A 5 4.91 10.49 -6.68
N GLY A 6 6.18 10.51 -7.07
CA GLY A 6 7.17 9.49 -6.74
C GLY A 6 7.42 9.48 -5.23
N GLY A 7 6.36 9.22 -4.48
CA GLY A 7 6.26 9.42 -3.06
C GLY A 7 6.33 8.09 -2.35
N TYR A 8 7.17 8.03 -1.33
CA TYR A 8 7.33 6.92 -0.40
C TYR A 8 6.07 6.61 0.43
N GLY A 9 4.87 7.02 0.02
CA GLY A 9 3.63 6.79 0.77
C GLY A 9 3.30 5.30 0.89
N LEU A 10 3.17 4.60 -0.24
CA LEU A 10 2.89 3.15 -0.25
C LEU A 10 4.07 2.32 0.21
N MET A 11 5.30 2.72 -0.14
CA MET A 11 6.52 2.08 0.38
C MET A 11 6.58 2.23 1.89
N GLY A 12 6.37 3.45 2.38
CA GLY A 12 6.19 3.79 3.78
C GLY A 12 5.18 2.86 4.44
N MET A 13 3.93 2.90 4.01
CA MET A 13 2.90 2.04 4.59
C MET A 13 3.26 0.55 4.56
N ARG A 14 3.95 0.06 3.52
CA ARG A 14 4.46 -1.32 3.47
C ARG A 14 5.49 -1.61 4.56
N GLU A 15 6.57 -0.83 4.67
CA GLU A 15 7.59 -1.16 5.68
C GLU A 15 7.00 -0.98 7.10
N ARG A 16 5.97 -0.14 7.30
CA ARG A 16 5.25 -0.03 8.59
C ARG A 16 4.38 -1.27 8.86
N ALA A 17 3.68 -1.78 7.85
CA ALA A 17 2.91 -3.01 7.96
C ALA A 17 3.84 -4.18 8.33
N GLU A 18 4.97 -4.30 7.64
CA GLU A 18 5.97 -5.34 7.91
C GLU A 18 6.54 -5.26 9.34
N LEU A 19 6.83 -4.05 9.85
CA LEU A 19 7.24 -3.86 11.24
C LEU A 19 6.22 -4.35 12.27
N LEU A 20 4.93 -4.30 11.93
CA LEU A 20 3.84 -4.79 12.78
C LEU A 20 3.52 -6.28 12.55
N GLY A 21 4.32 -7.00 11.74
CA GLY A 21 4.05 -8.38 11.35
C GLY A 21 2.87 -8.52 10.37
N GLY A 22 2.51 -7.43 9.70
CA GLY A 22 1.44 -7.34 8.71
C GLY A 22 1.95 -7.34 7.27
N THR A 23 1.01 -7.14 6.33
CA THR A 23 1.29 -7.07 4.89
C THR A 23 0.49 -5.95 4.23
N LEU A 24 1.06 -5.37 3.17
CA LEU A 24 0.38 -4.39 2.32
C LEU A 24 0.50 -4.76 0.85
N SER A 25 -0.64 -4.78 0.16
CA SER A 25 -0.73 -4.93 -1.29
C SER A 25 -1.42 -3.70 -1.89
N ALA A 26 -0.96 -3.26 -3.05
CA ALA A 26 -1.54 -2.14 -3.77
C ALA A 26 -1.45 -2.39 -5.27
N GLY A 27 -2.52 -2.11 -6.00
CA GLY A 27 -2.58 -2.32 -7.44
C GLY A 27 -3.97 -2.06 -8.02
N GLU A 28 -4.06 -2.07 -9.35
CA GLU A 28 -5.34 -1.98 -10.05
C GLU A 28 -6.14 -3.28 -9.87
N GLN A 29 -7.41 -3.14 -9.49
CA GLN A 29 -8.37 -4.23 -9.37
C GLN A 29 -9.76 -3.74 -9.78
N GLY A 30 -10.36 -4.39 -10.79
CA GLY A 30 -11.74 -4.10 -11.22
C GLY A 30 -11.95 -2.65 -11.70
N GLY A 31 -10.94 -2.04 -12.32
CA GLY A 31 -11.01 -0.65 -12.78
C GLY A 31 -10.82 0.41 -11.69
N ALA A 32 -10.48 -0.01 -10.47
CA ALA A 32 -10.11 0.88 -9.36
C ALA A 32 -8.68 0.59 -8.88
N PHE A 33 -8.06 1.55 -8.20
CA PHE A 33 -6.79 1.31 -7.50
C PHE A 33 -7.08 0.93 -6.05
N LEU A 34 -6.79 -0.32 -5.67
CA LEU A 34 -7.03 -0.83 -4.34
C LEU A 34 -5.73 -0.83 -3.52
N VAL A 35 -5.85 -0.47 -2.24
CA VAL A 35 -4.80 -0.66 -1.22
C VAL A 35 -5.38 -1.53 -0.12
N HIS A 36 -4.74 -2.67 0.14
CA HIS A 36 -5.19 -3.63 1.15
C HIS A 36 -4.08 -3.85 2.18
N LEU A 37 -4.40 -3.53 3.43
CA LEU A 37 -3.54 -3.67 4.60
C LEU A 37 -4.09 -4.76 5.52
N LYS A 38 -3.23 -5.70 5.91
CA LYS A 38 -3.51 -6.72 6.93
C LYS A 38 -2.52 -6.56 8.07
N VAL A 39 -2.99 -6.50 9.31
CA VAL A 39 -2.17 -6.48 10.53
C VAL A 39 -2.68 -7.52 11.52
N PRO A 40 -1.82 -8.05 12.41
CA PRO A 40 -2.26 -8.87 13.54
C PRO A 40 -3.25 -8.11 14.44
N SER A 41 -4.16 -8.85 15.07
CA SER A 41 -5.14 -8.36 16.05
C SER A 41 -4.55 -8.20 17.44
#